data_AF-A0AA49IGI6-F1
#
_entry.id   AF-A0AA49IGI6-F1
#
_cell.length_a   1.000
_cell.length_b   1.000
_cell.length_c   1.000
_cell.angle_alpha   90.00
_cell.angle_beta   90.00
_cell.angle_gamma   90.00
#
_symmetry.space_group_name_H-M   'P 1'
#
loop_
_entity.id
_entity.type
_entity.pdbx_description
1 polymer ?
#
loop_
_entity_poly.entity_id
_entity_poly.type
_entity_poly.pdbx_seq_one_letter_code
_entity_poly.pdbx_strand_id
1 'polypeptide(L)'
;MLELNLQLFAHKKGGGSTSNGRDSQAKRLGAKASDGELVSGGSILFRQRGTHIHPGTNVGRGGDDTLFAKIEGTVKFEMKRGKKHVSVYPVVAK
;
A
#
# COMPACT_ATOMS: atom_id res chain seq x y z
N MET A 1 64.75 31.52 -5.49
CA MET A 1 63.37 31.45 -4.98
C MET A 1 62.58 30.62 -5.99
N LEU A 2 62.12 29.43 -5.61
CA LEU A 2 61.40 28.53 -6.53
C LEU A 2 59.91 28.88 -6.49
N GLU A 3 59.37 29.38 -7.60
CA GLU A 3 57.93 29.56 -7.77
C GLU A 3 57.26 28.21 -8.00
N LEU A 4 56.62 27.69 -6.95
CA LEU A 4 55.79 26.51 -7.02
C LEU A 4 54.40 26.89 -7.53
N ASN A 5 54.14 26.59 -8.80
CA ASN A 5 52.86 26.84 -9.44
C ASN A 5 51.82 25.77 -9.01
N LEU A 6 51.11 26.08 -7.91
CA LEU A 6 50.07 25.24 -7.29
C LEU A 6 48.88 24.91 -8.22
N GLN A 7 48.78 25.55 -9.38
CA GLN A 7 47.70 25.36 -10.36
C GLN A 7 47.68 23.96 -10.99
N LEU A 8 48.83 23.27 -11.07
CA LEU A 8 48.99 21.96 -11.73
C LEU A 8 48.55 20.76 -10.86
N PHE A 9 48.31 20.94 -9.56
CA PHE A 9 47.91 19.86 -8.63
C PHE A 9 46.38 19.70 -8.49
N ALA A 10 45.58 20.54 -9.13
CA ALA A 10 44.12 20.53 -8.98
C ALA A 10 43.39 19.66 -10.01
N HIS A 11 43.82 18.41 -10.23
CA HIS A 11 43.03 17.43 -11.00
C HIS A 11 42.08 16.66 -10.08
N LYS A 12 40.96 17.31 -9.75
CA LYS A 12 39.60 16.77 -9.54
C LYS A 12 38.81 17.78 -8.71
N LYS A 13 38.31 18.84 -9.37
CA LYS A 13 37.31 19.72 -8.77
C LYS A 13 35.95 19.36 -9.34
N GLY A 14 35.13 18.70 -8.51
CA GLY A 14 33.70 18.62 -8.72
C GLY A 14 33.19 17.31 -9.31
N GLY A 15 33.29 16.22 -8.55
CA GLY A 15 32.27 15.17 -8.66
C GLY A 15 30.98 15.74 -8.08
N GLY A 16 30.03 16.14 -8.93
CA GLY A 16 28.75 16.66 -8.48
C GLY A 16 27.98 15.60 -7.69
N SER A 17 27.62 15.89 -6.45
CA SER A 17 26.74 15.04 -5.66
C SER A 17 25.28 15.30 -6.05
N THR A 18 24.83 14.79 -7.20
CA THR A 18 23.39 14.73 -7.47
C THR A 18 22.82 13.49 -6.79
N SER A 19 22.59 13.57 -5.48
CA SER A 19 21.79 12.56 -4.79
C SER A 19 20.32 12.77 -5.17
N ASN A 20 19.81 11.96 -6.08
CA ASN A 20 18.38 11.91 -6.40
C ASN A 20 17.60 11.39 -5.18
N GLY A 21 17.33 12.26 -4.21
CA GLY A 21 16.62 11.99 -2.96
C GLY A 21 15.13 12.33 -3.01
N ARG A 22 14.46 12.04 -4.13
CA ARG A 22 13.02 12.30 -4.29
C ARG A 22 12.23 11.08 -3.83
N ASP A 23 11.54 11.21 -2.71
CA ASP A 23 10.55 10.22 -2.27
C ASP A 23 9.15 10.83 -2.23
N SER A 24 8.14 10.00 -2.44
CA SER A 24 6.74 10.37 -2.38
C SER A 24 6.19 10.18 -0.97
N GLN A 25 5.23 11.03 -0.59
CA GLN A 25 4.52 10.88 0.68
C GLN A 25 3.85 9.50 0.81
N ALA A 26 3.98 8.87 1.98
CA ALA A 26 3.40 7.57 2.26
C ALA A 26 1.88 7.57 2.07
N LYS A 27 1.35 6.59 1.33
CA LYS A 27 -0.08 6.51 0.94
C LYS A 27 -0.95 5.65 1.88
N ARG A 28 -0.37 5.10 2.95
CA ARG A 28 -1.07 4.29 3.99
C ARG A 28 -1.94 3.16 3.43
N LEU A 29 -1.43 2.45 2.41
CA LEU A 29 -2.06 1.27 1.84
C LEU A 29 -2.08 0.09 2.83
N GLY A 30 -2.78 -0.98 2.49
CA GLY A 30 -2.86 -2.22 3.29
C GLY A 30 -4.23 -2.46 3.93
N ALA A 31 -4.27 -3.47 4.81
CA ALA A 31 -5.45 -3.89 5.53
C ALA A 31 -5.91 -2.82 6.54
N LYS A 32 -7.22 -2.72 6.70
CA LYS A 32 -7.89 -1.83 7.65
C LYS A 32 -8.78 -2.57 8.63
N ALA A 33 -9.25 -3.76 8.24
CA ALA A 33 -9.94 -4.71 9.10
C ALA A 33 -9.17 -6.04 9.11
N SER A 34 -9.26 -6.72 10.24
CA SER A 34 -8.62 -8.01 10.50
C SER A 34 -9.58 -9.17 10.19
N ASP A 35 -9.03 -10.38 10.05
CA ASP A 35 -9.85 -11.58 9.93
C ASP A 35 -10.64 -11.82 11.23
N GLY A 36 -11.94 -12.11 11.13
CA GLY A 36 -12.82 -12.29 12.28
C GLY A 36 -13.35 -11.00 12.91
N GLU A 37 -12.95 -9.82 12.43
CA GLU A 37 -13.42 -8.54 12.95
C GLU A 37 -14.86 -8.24 12.48
N LEU A 38 -15.66 -7.66 13.38
CA LEU A 38 -17.02 -7.20 13.08
C LEU A 38 -16.95 -5.79 12.49
N VAL A 39 -17.45 -5.62 11.27
CA VAL A 39 -17.42 -4.35 10.54
C VAL A 39 -18.83 -3.93 10.17
N SER A 40 -19.10 -2.62 10.25
CA SER A 40 -20.33 -2.03 9.73
C SER A 40 -20.36 -2.02 8.20
N GLY A 41 -21.56 -1.94 7.63
CA GLY A 41 -21.73 -1.66 6.20
C GLY A 41 -21.04 -0.36 5.80
N GLY A 42 -20.32 -0.38 4.67
CA GLY A 42 -19.55 0.75 4.16
C GLY A 42 -18.11 0.85 4.68
N SER A 43 -17.72 0.04 5.66
CA SER A 43 -16.35 0.07 6.21
C SER A 43 -15.30 -0.36 5.19
N ILE A 44 -14.16 0.33 5.19
CA ILE A 44 -13.02 -0.01 4.34
C ILE A 44 -12.30 -1.22 4.92
N LEU A 45 -12.07 -2.24 4.09
CA LEU A 45 -11.40 -3.48 4.47
C LEU A 45 -9.92 -3.48 4.07
N PHE A 46 -9.62 -3.00 2.87
CA PHE A 46 -8.26 -3.01 2.33
C PHE A 46 -8.06 -1.90 1.30
N ARG A 47 -6.98 -1.13 1.42
CA ARG A 47 -6.55 -0.15 0.41
C ARG A 47 -5.39 -0.70 -0.39
N GLN A 48 -5.53 -0.80 -1.70
CA GLN A 48 -4.53 -1.40 -2.58
C GLN A 48 -4.30 -0.56 -3.85
N ARG A 49 -3.27 -0.93 -4.60
CA ARG A 49 -3.05 -0.51 -5.98
C ARG A 49 -3.15 -1.76 -6.84
N GLY A 50 -4.04 -1.77 -7.82
CA GLY A 50 -4.42 -3.01 -8.49
C GLY A 50 -5.17 -3.95 -7.53
N THR A 51 -5.42 -5.18 -7.98
CA THR A 51 -6.22 -6.16 -7.24
C THR A 51 -5.36 -7.31 -6.69
N HIS A 52 -4.68 -7.07 -5.57
CA HIS A 52 -3.95 -8.13 -4.85
C HIS A 52 -4.92 -9.04 -4.09
N ILE A 53 -5.89 -8.43 -3.41
CA ILE A 53 -7.02 -9.10 -2.79
C ILE A 53 -8.25 -8.80 -3.64
N HIS A 54 -8.99 -9.84 -3.96
CA HIS A 54 -10.18 -9.76 -4.80
C HIS A 54 -11.41 -9.59 -3.91
N PRO A 55 -12.45 -8.87 -4.39
CA PRO A 55 -13.71 -8.84 -3.70
C PRO A 55 -14.32 -10.25 -3.66
N GLY A 56 -14.81 -10.64 -2.50
CA GLY A 56 -15.58 -11.87 -2.27
C GLY A 56 -17.05 -11.54 -2.02
N THR A 57 -17.68 -12.33 -1.16
CA THR A 57 -19.10 -12.19 -0.82
C THR A 57 -19.35 -10.90 -0.06
N ASN A 58 -20.34 -10.11 -0.46
CA ASN A 58 -20.73 -8.84 0.16
C ASN A 58 -19.62 -7.78 0.28
N VAL A 59 -18.62 -7.83 -0.61
CA VAL A 59 -17.56 -6.82 -0.69
C VAL A 59 -17.63 -6.11 -2.04
N GLY A 60 -17.48 -4.79 -2.01
CA GLY A 60 -17.35 -3.93 -3.18
C GLY A 60 -15.90 -3.54 -3.44
N ARG A 61 -15.60 -3.17 -4.69
CA ARG A 61 -14.32 -2.56 -5.08
C ARG A 61 -14.60 -1.14 -5.59
N GLY A 62 -13.96 -0.15 -4.99
CA GLY A 62 -14.02 1.24 -5.41
C GLY A 62 -13.17 1.51 -6.66
N GLY A 63 -13.27 2.73 -7.21
CA GLY A 63 -12.51 3.13 -8.40
C GLY A 63 -11.00 3.22 -8.16
N ASP A 64 -10.55 3.39 -6.91
CA ASP A 64 -9.13 3.38 -6.53
C ASP A 64 -8.64 1.99 -6.07
N ASP A 65 -9.38 0.93 -6.41
CA ASP A 65 -9.20 -0.47 -5.99
C ASP A 65 -9.41 -0.75 -4.50
N THR A 66 -9.87 0.22 -3.71
CA THR A 66 -10.20 0.02 -2.29
C THR A 66 -11.36 -0.97 -2.13
N LEU A 67 -11.21 -1.94 -1.22
CA LEU A 67 -12.25 -2.90 -0.87
C LEU A 67 -13.07 -2.40 0.32
N PHE A 68 -14.39 -2.48 0.22
CA PHE A 68 -15.32 -2.04 1.26
C PHE A 68 -16.44 -3.05 1.49
N ALA A 69 -16.95 -3.11 2.72
CA ALA A 69 -18.06 -3.95 3.11
C ALA A 69 -19.38 -3.39 2.55
N LYS A 70 -20.23 -4.23 1.94
CA LYS A 70 -21.58 -3.83 1.50
C LYS A 70 -22.63 -4.01 2.59
N ILE A 71 -22.37 -4.91 3.52
CA ILE A 71 -23.25 -5.22 4.65
C ILE A 71 -22.44 -5.20 5.95
N GLU A 72 -23.14 -5.13 7.07
CA GLU A 72 -22.54 -5.41 8.37
C GLU A 72 -22.29 -6.90 8.56
N GLY A 73 -21.18 -7.26 9.18
CA GLY A 73 -20.86 -8.65 9.46
C GLY A 73 -19.39 -8.86 9.83
N THR A 74 -18.99 -10.13 9.85
CA THR A 74 -17.62 -10.55 10.14
C THR A 74 -16.81 -10.65 8.85
N VAL A 75 -15.61 -10.05 8.87
CA VAL A 75 -14.64 -10.13 7.78
C VAL A 75 -13.98 -11.50 7.75
N LYS A 76 -13.87 -12.09 6.56
CA LYS A 76 -13.14 -13.32 6.31
C LYS A 76 -12.21 -13.20 5.11
N PHE A 77 -10.92 -13.44 5.32
CA PHE A 77 -9.94 -13.57 4.25
C PHE A 77 -9.81 -15.03 3.83
N GLU A 78 -10.10 -15.31 2.57
CA GLU A 78 -10.14 -16.68 2.04
C GLU A 78 -9.35 -16.82 0.75
N MET A 79 -8.87 -18.03 0.45
CA MET A 79 -8.19 -18.33 -0.79
C MET A 79 -9.14 -19.09 -1.71
N LYS A 80 -9.46 -18.51 -2.87
CA LYS A 80 -10.37 -19.10 -3.87
C LYS A 80 -9.69 -19.09 -5.23
N ARG A 81 -9.67 -20.24 -5.90
CA ARG A 81 -9.05 -20.42 -7.24
C ARG A 81 -7.63 -19.85 -7.32
N GLY A 82 -6.82 -20.09 -6.30
CA GLY A 82 -5.43 -19.61 -6.22
C GLY A 82 -5.26 -18.11 -5.93
N LYS A 83 -6.35 -17.36 -5.70
CA LYS A 83 -6.32 -15.92 -5.41
C LYS A 83 -6.85 -15.64 -4.01
N LYS A 84 -6.35 -14.57 -3.38
CA LYS A 84 -6.87 -14.10 -2.08
C LYS A 84 -8.13 -13.29 -2.30
N HIS A 85 -9.18 -13.58 -1.54
CA HIS A 85 -10.44 -12.87 -1.51
C HIS A 85 -10.73 -12.37 -0.10
N VAL A 86 -11.51 -11.31 0.00
CA VAL A 86 -12.10 -10.87 1.27
C VAL A 86 -13.63 -10.88 1.13
N SER A 87 -14.28 -11.54 2.08
CA SER A 87 -15.73 -11.74 2.14
C SER A 87 -16.24 -11.21 3.47
N VAL A 88 -17.46 -10.69 3.49
CA VAL A 88 -18.16 -10.29 4.73
C VAL A 88 -19.38 -11.18 4.90
N TYR A 89 -19.42 -11.90 6.01
CA TYR A 89 -20.52 -12.79 6.35
C TYR A 89 -21.37 -12.16 7.46
N PRO A 90 -22.70 -12.09 7.30
CA PRO A 90 -23.57 -11.52 8.32
C PRO A 90 -23.49 -12.37 9.59
N VAL A 91 -23.33 -11.72 10.74
CA VAL A 91 -23.43 -12.40 12.03
C VAL A 91 -24.91 -12.55 12.33
N VAL A 92 -25.44 -13.75 12.15
CA VAL A 92 -26.78 -14.08 12.65
C VAL A 92 -26.66 -14.09 14.17
N ALA A 93 -27.29 -13.11 14.83
CA ALA A 93 -27.42 -13.11 16.28
C ALA A 93 -28.04 -14.45 16.69
N LYS A 94 -27.31 -15.22 17.49
CA LYS A 94 -27.77 -16.50 18.02
C LYS A 94 -28.75 -16.28 19.17
#